data_AF-A0A2U8PET2-F1
#
_entry.id   AF-A0A2U8PET2-F1
#
_cell.length_a   1.000
_cell.length_b   1.000
_cell.length_c   1.000
_cell.angle_alpha   90.00
_cell.angle_beta   90.00
_cell.angle_gamma   90.00
#
_symmetry.space_group_name_H-M   'P 1'
#
loop_
_entity.id
_entity.type
_entity.pdbx_description
1 polymer ?
#
loop_
_entity_poly.entity_id
_entity_poly.type
_entity_poly.pdbx_seq_one_letter_code
_entity_poly.pdbx_strand_id
1 'polypeptide(L)'
;MTEITKDHVEWAMVGRLRLMLEEPPHQTFNVTQTYALFTSVLCWVMQRVRIKSHEVVSKDDKEASSLFKRLEGDSISADPWRLHVAPTGRIERVGALGVPVPMPRGFEAHTAARFLINLRDATAHGDARNVEPFNNGSLLVGFTFSCAEFKNRKIAWDGSITLLEADLRRIGIQLAKLYCDAIRHSEPHRRDGHFGNDAASIKEVAA
;
A
#
# COMPACT_ATOMS: atom_id res chain seq x y z
N MET A 1 21.72 -0.65 21.31
CA MET A 1 20.74 0.34 20.82
C MET A 1 21.40 1.09 19.67
N THR A 2 20.99 0.79 18.45
CA THR A 2 21.52 1.42 17.23
C THR A 2 20.78 2.73 16.98
N GLU A 3 21.51 3.83 16.90
CA GLU A 3 20.97 5.17 16.68
C GLU A 3 20.36 5.28 15.27
N ILE A 4 19.11 5.73 15.19
CA ILE A 4 18.41 5.94 13.93
C ILE A 4 18.85 7.30 13.38
N THR A 5 19.79 7.30 12.43
CA THR A 5 20.24 8.52 11.73
C THR A 5 19.27 8.91 10.60
N LYS A 6 19.26 10.19 10.21
CA LYS A 6 18.33 10.76 9.20
C LYS A 6 18.26 9.98 7.87
N ASP A 7 19.37 9.43 7.43
CA ASP A 7 19.47 8.71 6.15
C ASP A 7 18.91 7.27 6.21
N HIS A 8 18.72 6.73 7.42
CA HIS A 8 18.20 5.37 7.62
C HIS A 8 16.71 5.33 8.01
N VAL A 9 16.10 6.47 8.34
CA VAL A 9 14.77 6.51 8.96
C VAL A 9 13.66 6.05 8.02
N GLU A 10 13.67 6.51 6.77
CA GLU A 10 12.49 6.40 5.89
C GLU A 10 12.25 4.96 5.42
N TRP A 11 13.24 4.32 4.78
CA TRP A 11 13.05 2.97 4.26
C TRP A 11 12.95 1.92 5.38
N ALA A 12 13.61 2.14 6.51
CA ALA A 12 13.51 1.24 7.66
C ALA A 12 12.13 1.32 8.33
N MET A 13 11.54 2.51 8.41
CA MET A 13 10.17 2.68 8.91
C MET A 13 9.16 1.94 8.02
N VAL A 14 9.20 2.17 6.70
CA VAL A 14 8.34 1.45 5.74
C VAL A 14 8.58 -0.06 5.80
N GLY A 15 9.85 -0.48 5.96
CA GLY A 15 10.23 -1.88 6.12
C GLY A 15 9.63 -2.52 7.38
N ARG A 16 9.56 -1.81 8.50
CA ARG A 16 8.91 -2.30 9.73
C ARG A 16 7.39 -2.41 9.57
N LEU A 17 6.75 -1.42 8.94
CA LEU A 17 5.32 -1.50 8.62
C LEU A 17 5.00 -2.72 7.74
N ARG A 18 5.88 -3.01 6.77
CA ARG A 18 5.80 -4.24 5.95
C ARG A 18 5.87 -5.50 6.83
N LEU A 19 6.82 -5.58 7.75
CA LEU A 19 6.94 -6.73 8.64
C LEU A 19 5.69 -6.91 9.51
N MET A 20 5.11 -5.83 10.02
CA MET A 20 3.84 -5.88 10.76
C MET A 20 2.65 -6.31 9.89
N LEU A 21 2.70 -6.05 8.57
CA LEU A 21 1.74 -6.59 7.60
C LEU A 21 2.03 -8.06 7.24
N GLU A 22 3.26 -8.55 7.34
CA GLU A 22 3.60 -9.96 7.10
C GLU A 22 3.26 -10.81 8.33
N GLU A 23 3.58 -10.31 9.51
CA GLU A 23 3.44 -10.98 10.81
C GLU A 23 2.65 -10.06 11.77
N PRO A 24 1.30 -10.12 11.76
CA PRO A 24 0.49 -9.28 12.62
C PRO A 24 0.74 -9.60 14.09
N PRO A 25 0.99 -8.58 14.93
CA PRO A 25 1.14 -8.77 16.38
C PRO A 25 -0.14 -9.24 17.07
N HIS A 26 -1.34 -8.94 16.51
CA HIS A 26 -2.62 -9.30 17.13
C HIS A 26 -3.62 -9.86 16.12
N GLN A 27 -4.05 -11.11 16.31
CA GLN A 27 -4.97 -11.76 15.37
C GLN A 27 -6.42 -11.25 15.45
N THR A 28 -6.82 -10.69 16.60
CA THR A 28 -8.22 -10.33 16.89
C THR A 28 -8.72 -9.11 16.10
N PHE A 29 -7.84 -8.15 15.80
CA PHE A 29 -8.20 -6.90 15.09
C PHE A 29 -7.51 -6.78 13.73
N ASN A 30 -7.22 -7.92 13.11
CA ASN A 30 -6.41 -8.01 11.91
C ASN A 30 -6.87 -7.09 10.78
N VAL A 31 -8.18 -6.94 10.54
CA VAL A 31 -8.67 -6.13 9.40
C VAL A 31 -8.42 -4.64 9.61
N THR A 32 -8.78 -4.09 10.78
CA THR A 32 -8.54 -2.68 11.12
C THR A 32 -7.05 -2.36 11.18
N GLN A 33 -6.26 -3.24 11.80
CA GLN A 33 -4.81 -3.08 11.86
C GLN A 33 -4.18 -3.13 10.47
N THR A 34 -4.57 -4.09 9.63
CA THR A 34 -4.08 -4.22 8.26
C THR A 34 -4.42 -2.97 7.47
N TYR A 35 -5.64 -2.43 7.60
CA TYR A 35 -6.02 -1.18 6.96
C TYR A 35 -5.16 0.01 7.44
N ALA A 36 -4.93 0.17 8.74
CA ALA A 36 -4.10 1.24 9.27
C ALA A 36 -2.64 1.15 8.77
N LEU A 37 -2.05 -0.04 8.76
CA LEU A 37 -0.69 -0.27 8.25
C LEU A 37 -0.62 -0.07 6.73
N PHE A 38 -1.57 -0.63 5.99
CA PHE A 38 -1.69 -0.47 4.54
C PHE A 38 -1.77 1.00 4.14
N THR A 39 -2.69 1.75 4.75
CA THR A 39 -2.89 3.18 4.44
C THR A 39 -1.67 4.01 4.81
N SER A 40 -0.98 3.69 5.91
CA SER A 40 0.28 4.33 6.29
C SER A 40 1.37 4.10 5.23
N VAL A 41 1.56 2.85 4.79
CA VAL A 41 2.50 2.51 3.71
C VAL A 41 2.11 3.21 2.41
N LEU A 42 0.83 3.14 2.03
CA LEU A 42 0.31 3.74 0.81
C LEU A 42 0.57 5.25 0.77
N CYS A 43 0.16 5.96 1.81
CA CYS A 43 0.34 7.41 1.90
C CYS A 43 1.83 7.78 1.88
N TRP A 44 2.67 7.08 2.65
CA TRP A 44 4.10 7.35 2.72
C TRP A 44 4.78 7.15 1.37
N VAL A 45 4.64 5.95 0.80
CA VAL A 45 5.32 5.58 -0.45
C VAL A 45 4.81 6.46 -1.59
N MET A 46 3.50 6.64 -1.73
CA MET A 46 2.94 7.45 -2.83
C MET A 46 3.30 8.93 -2.71
N GLN A 47 3.42 9.48 -1.49
CA GLN A 47 3.95 10.84 -1.30
C GLN A 47 5.41 10.93 -1.74
N ARG A 48 6.22 9.91 -1.42
CA ARG A 48 7.67 9.92 -1.69
C ARG A 48 8.02 9.66 -3.15
N VAL A 49 7.28 8.82 -3.88
CA VAL A 49 7.63 8.45 -5.27
C VAL A 49 7.10 9.44 -6.31
N ARG A 50 6.08 10.24 -5.98
CA ARG A 50 5.44 11.22 -6.88
C ARG A 50 6.17 12.57 -6.92
N ILE A 51 7.50 12.55 -6.92
CA ILE A 51 8.35 13.75 -6.97
C ILE A 51 8.31 14.35 -8.37
N LYS A 52 8.19 15.67 -8.48
CA LYS A 52 8.27 16.32 -9.80
C LYS A 52 9.71 16.34 -10.29
N SER A 53 9.90 16.32 -11.61
CA SER A 53 11.24 16.25 -12.23
C SER A 53 12.22 17.34 -11.76
N HIS A 54 11.74 18.55 -11.47
CA HIS A 54 12.57 19.65 -10.99
C HIS A 54 12.86 19.60 -9.47
N GLU A 55 12.17 18.74 -8.73
CA GLU A 55 12.35 18.51 -7.28
C GLU A 55 13.32 17.34 -7.02
N VAL A 56 13.74 16.61 -8.07
CA VAL A 56 14.69 15.50 -7.96
C VAL A 56 16.10 16.04 -7.74
N VAL A 57 16.56 16.02 -6.50
CA VAL A 57 17.85 16.58 -6.10
C VAL A 57 18.84 15.52 -5.61
N SER A 58 18.35 14.44 -5.01
CA SER A 58 19.17 13.36 -4.44
C SER A 58 19.14 12.08 -5.30
N LYS A 59 20.01 11.12 -4.95
CA LYS A 59 19.96 9.78 -5.55
C LYS A 59 18.69 9.03 -5.15
N ASP A 60 18.24 9.18 -3.91
CA ASP A 60 16.99 8.58 -3.42
C ASP A 60 15.79 9.11 -4.19
N ASP A 61 15.77 10.39 -4.56
CA ASP A 61 14.71 10.96 -5.39
C ASP A 61 14.70 10.37 -6.80
N LYS A 62 15.88 10.08 -7.37
CA LYS A 62 15.99 9.42 -8.67
C LYS A 62 15.47 7.98 -8.61
N GLU A 63 15.79 7.23 -7.57
CA GLU A 63 15.28 5.87 -7.37
C GLU A 63 13.77 5.86 -7.12
N ALA A 64 13.26 6.79 -6.30
CA ALA A 64 11.84 6.95 -6.04
C ALA A 64 11.07 7.32 -7.33
N SER A 65 11.60 8.25 -8.13
CA SER A 65 11.03 8.61 -9.43
C SER A 65 11.07 7.44 -10.42
N SER A 66 12.14 6.65 -10.41
CA SER A 66 12.26 5.45 -11.27
C SER A 66 11.27 4.37 -10.87
N LEU A 67 11.05 4.17 -9.56
CA LEU A 67 10.00 3.29 -9.05
C LEU A 67 8.63 3.75 -9.52
N PHE A 68 8.32 5.05 -9.44
CA PHE A 68 7.03 5.56 -9.92
C PHE A 68 6.82 5.27 -11.41
N LYS A 69 7.83 5.52 -12.26
CA LYS A 69 7.77 5.19 -13.70
C LYS A 69 7.53 3.70 -13.96
N ARG A 70 8.12 2.82 -13.14
CA ARG A 70 7.84 1.38 -13.23
C ARG A 70 6.38 1.09 -12.90
N LEU A 71 5.84 1.69 -11.83
CA LEU A 71 4.43 1.53 -11.47
C LEU A 71 3.46 2.05 -12.56
N GLU A 72 3.88 3.05 -13.35
CA GLU A 72 3.12 3.53 -14.51
C GLU A 72 3.08 2.50 -15.66
N GLY A 73 4.08 1.63 -15.76
CA GLY A 73 4.12 0.53 -16.74
C GLY A 73 3.45 -0.76 -16.26
N ASP A 74 3.38 -0.99 -14.95
CA ASP A 74 2.83 -2.22 -14.37
C ASP A 74 1.28 -2.21 -14.40
N SER A 75 0.68 -3.34 -14.76
CA SER A 75 -0.78 -3.55 -14.62
C SER A 75 -1.13 -3.97 -13.19
N ILE A 76 -2.19 -3.39 -12.61
CA ILE A 76 -2.66 -3.77 -11.26
C ILE A 76 -3.26 -5.19 -11.22
N SER A 77 -3.68 -5.74 -12.36
CA SER A 77 -4.20 -7.11 -12.44
C SER A 77 -3.10 -8.16 -12.62
N ALA A 78 -1.89 -7.74 -12.99
CA ALA A 78 -0.77 -8.63 -13.22
C ALA A 78 0.04 -8.89 -11.94
N ASP A 79 1.00 -9.81 -12.03
CA ASP A 79 2.03 -9.97 -11.01
C ASP A 79 2.80 -8.65 -10.79
N PRO A 80 3.13 -8.29 -9.54
CA PRO A 80 2.90 -9.02 -8.27
C PRO A 80 1.56 -8.69 -7.57
N TRP A 81 0.74 -7.81 -8.14
CA TRP A 81 -0.45 -7.24 -7.49
C TRP A 81 -1.64 -8.20 -7.46
N ARG A 82 -1.86 -8.90 -8.58
CA ARG A 82 -2.93 -9.90 -8.78
C ARG A 82 -4.31 -9.40 -8.32
N LEU A 83 -4.64 -8.14 -8.59
CA LEU A 83 -5.91 -7.60 -8.17
C LEU A 83 -7.01 -7.93 -9.17
N HIS A 84 -8.12 -8.48 -8.69
CA HIS A 84 -9.31 -8.67 -9.50
C HIS A 84 -10.00 -7.33 -9.73
N VAL A 85 -9.81 -6.77 -10.93
CA VAL A 85 -10.42 -5.50 -11.38
C VAL A 85 -11.43 -5.70 -12.51
N ALA A 86 -11.69 -6.95 -12.91
CA ALA A 86 -12.71 -7.25 -13.92
C ALA A 86 -14.10 -6.86 -13.39
N PRO A 87 -15.02 -6.39 -14.25
CA PRO A 87 -16.38 -6.02 -13.87
C PRO A 87 -17.23 -7.28 -13.73
N THR A 88 -16.83 -8.14 -12.79
CA THR A 88 -17.56 -9.32 -12.34
C THR A 88 -17.45 -9.41 -10.82
N GLY A 89 -18.57 -9.75 -10.16
CA GLY A 89 -18.55 -10.08 -8.74
C GLY A 89 -17.77 -11.37 -8.49
N ARG A 90 -17.22 -11.52 -7.29
CA ARG A 90 -16.48 -12.73 -6.89
C ARG A 90 -16.89 -13.18 -5.50
N ILE A 91 -16.69 -14.46 -5.19
CA ILE A 91 -16.83 -15.00 -3.84
C ILE A 91 -15.44 -15.30 -3.32
N GLU A 92 -15.04 -14.62 -2.27
CA GLU A 92 -13.75 -14.81 -1.61
C GLU A 92 -13.90 -15.61 -0.32
N ARG A 93 -12.85 -16.29 0.09
CA ARG A 93 -12.83 -17.03 1.37
C ARG A 93 -12.20 -16.19 2.45
N VAL A 94 -12.93 -15.97 3.54
CA VAL A 94 -12.42 -15.37 4.78
C VAL A 94 -12.63 -16.38 5.90
N GLY A 95 -11.56 -17.11 6.23
CA GLY A 95 -11.66 -18.31 7.07
C GLY A 95 -12.57 -19.36 6.41
N ALA A 96 -13.57 -19.85 7.14
CA ALA A 96 -14.56 -20.79 6.62
C ALA A 96 -15.68 -20.12 5.78
N LEU A 97 -15.81 -18.78 5.84
CA LEU A 97 -16.93 -18.06 5.24
C LEU A 97 -16.66 -17.72 3.77
N GLY A 98 -17.70 -17.86 2.95
CA GLY A 98 -17.74 -17.27 1.60
C GLY A 98 -18.27 -15.85 1.69
N VAL A 99 -17.50 -14.89 1.18
CA VAL A 99 -17.84 -13.46 1.18
C VAL A 99 -18.12 -13.03 -0.26
N PRO A 100 -19.36 -12.63 -0.60
CA PRO A 100 -19.65 -12.06 -1.91
C PRO A 100 -19.06 -10.64 -1.98
N VAL A 101 -18.00 -10.47 -2.77
CA VAL A 101 -17.34 -9.18 -2.98
C VAL A 101 -18.01 -8.45 -4.15
N PRO A 102 -18.43 -7.18 -3.96
CA PRO A 102 -18.99 -6.38 -5.04
C PRO A 102 -18.05 -6.28 -6.25
N MET A 103 -18.66 -6.16 -7.41
CA MET A 103 -17.96 -5.93 -8.67
C MET A 103 -17.16 -4.61 -8.62
N PRO A 104 -15.85 -4.63 -8.88
CA PRO A 104 -15.08 -3.40 -9.09
C PRO A 104 -15.63 -2.59 -10.26
N ARG A 105 -15.53 -1.26 -10.18
CA ARG A 105 -15.97 -0.35 -11.25
C ARG A 105 -14.83 0.61 -11.63
N GLY A 106 -14.51 0.66 -12.92
CA GLY A 106 -13.66 1.71 -13.50
C GLY A 106 -12.16 1.47 -13.42
N PHE A 107 -11.71 0.31 -12.94
CA PHE A 107 -10.30 -0.01 -12.71
C PHE A 107 -9.66 -0.93 -13.77
N GLU A 108 -10.41 -1.36 -14.78
CA GLU A 108 -10.03 -2.39 -15.75
C GLU A 108 -8.76 -2.04 -16.53
N ALA A 109 -8.58 -0.75 -16.86
CA ALA A 109 -7.45 -0.22 -17.61
C ALA A 109 -6.42 0.50 -16.73
N HIS A 110 -6.51 0.38 -15.40
CA HIS A 110 -5.61 1.10 -14.51
C HIS A 110 -4.23 0.43 -14.43
N THR A 111 -3.20 1.27 -14.51
CA THR A 111 -1.84 0.92 -14.11
C THR A 111 -1.76 0.86 -12.59
N ALA A 112 -0.72 0.22 -12.07
CA ALA A 112 -0.47 0.16 -10.63
C ALA A 112 -0.31 1.57 -10.04
N ALA A 113 0.42 2.46 -10.72
CA ALA A 113 0.56 3.85 -10.28
C ALA A 113 -0.79 4.56 -10.18
N ARG A 114 -1.64 4.45 -11.22
CA ARG A 114 -2.94 5.13 -11.24
C ARG A 114 -3.86 4.60 -10.15
N PHE A 115 -3.91 3.28 -10.00
CA PHE A 115 -4.67 2.61 -8.96
C PHE A 115 -4.25 3.07 -7.55
N LEU A 116 -2.94 3.06 -7.25
CA LEU A 116 -2.41 3.46 -5.94
C LEU A 116 -2.61 4.95 -5.65
N ILE A 117 -2.54 5.82 -6.66
CA ILE A 117 -2.90 7.24 -6.52
C ILE A 117 -4.36 7.37 -6.09
N ASN A 118 -5.27 6.67 -6.79
CA ASN A 118 -6.70 6.75 -6.54
C ASN A 118 -7.07 6.24 -5.15
N LEU A 119 -6.42 5.16 -4.67
CA LEU A 119 -6.58 4.70 -3.28
C LEU A 119 -6.03 5.69 -2.25
N ARG A 120 -4.84 6.27 -2.51
CA ARG A 120 -4.22 7.25 -1.61
C ARG A 120 -5.13 8.47 -1.49
N ASP A 121 -5.66 8.94 -2.61
CA ASP A 121 -6.53 10.11 -2.65
C ASP A 121 -7.85 9.82 -1.93
N ALA A 122 -8.47 8.66 -2.15
CA ALA A 122 -9.65 8.24 -1.38
C ALA A 122 -9.39 8.18 0.14
N THR A 123 -8.19 7.77 0.56
CA THR A 123 -7.83 7.61 1.98
C THR A 123 -7.44 8.93 2.66
N ALA A 124 -6.70 9.80 1.95
CA ALA A 124 -6.01 10.93 2.55
C ALA A 124 -6.69 12.29 2.31
N HIS A 125 -7.67 12.37 1.41
CA HIS A 125 -8.50 13.58 1.30
C HIS A 125 -9.55 13.60 2.41
N GLY A 126 -9.75 14.76 3.04
CA GLY A 126 -10.59 14.91 4.25
C GLY A 126 -12.09 14.66 4.07
N ASP A 127 -12.54 14.06 2.96
CA ASP A 127 -13.91 13.59 2.80
C ASP A 127 -14.00 12.14 3.29
N ALA A 128 -14.50 11.98 4.51
CA ALA A 128 -14.65 10.69 5.19
C ALA A 128 -15.60 9.70 4.49
N ARG A 129 -16.26 10.09 3.39
CA ARG A 129 -17.20 9.26 2.64
C ARG A 129 -16.56 8.40 1.54
N ASN A 130 -15.24 8.51 1.37
CA ASN A 130 -14.53 7.78 0.32
C ASN A 130 -14.07 6.38 0.75
N VAL A 131 -14.14 6.05 2.04
CA VAL A 131 -13.79 4.72 2.55
C VAL A 131 -14.86 4.24 3.52
N GLU A 132 -15.42 3.07 3.25
CA GLU A 132 -16.48 2.47 4.06
C GLU A 132 -16.06 1.07 4.55
N PRO A 133 -16.39 0.69 5.80
CA PRO A 133 -16.15 -0.67 6.28
C PRO A 133 -16.99 -1.67 5.48
N PHE A 134 -16.37 -2.76 5.04
CA PHE A 134 -17.05 -3.85 4.36
C PHE A 134 -17.20 -5.05 5.32
N ASN A 135 -18.44 -5.32 5.70
CA ASN A 135 -18.80 -6.34 6.68
C ASN A 135 -19.49 -7.54 6.01
N ASN A 136 -19.23 -8.75 6.52
CA ASN A 136 -20.04 -9.94 6.27
C ASN A 136 -20.79 -10.30 7.55
N GLY A 137 -22.06 -9.89 7.66
CA GLY A 137 -22.80 -9.93 8.93
C GLY A 137 -22.18 -8.98 9.96
N SER A 138 -21.82 -9.48 11.14
CA SER A 138 -21.16 -8.71 12.20
C SER A 138 -19.63 -8.69 12.07
N LEU A 139 -19.05 -9.35 11.07
CA LEU A 139 -17.60 -9.46 10.90
C LEU A 139 -17.11 -8.42 9.89
N LEU A 140 -16.18 -7.57 10.31
CA LEU A 140 -15.42 -6.70 9.41
C LEU A 140 -14.44 -7.55 8.60
N VAL A 141 -14.50 -7.48 7.27
CA VAL A 141 -13.68 -8.31 6.37
C VAL A 141 -12.83 -7.50 5.38
N GLY A 142 -13.13 -6.21 5.22
CA GLY A 142 -12.37 -5.32 4.33
C GLY A 142 -12.91 -3.89 4.33
N PHE A 143 -12.58 -3.15 3.27
CA PHE A 143 -13.03 -1.78 3.06
C PHE A 143 -13.38 -1.55 1.59
N THR A 144 -14.43 -0.76 1.36
CA THR A 144 -14.80 -0.26 0.04
C THR A 144 -14.25 1.14 -0.15
N PHE A 145 -13.55 1.37 -1.24
CA PHE A 145 -12.98 2.65 -1.63
C PHE A 145 -13.80 3.23 -2.77
N SER A 146 -14.29 4.44 -2.59
CA SER A 146 -14.88 5.28 -3.63
C SER A 146 -13.82 6.26 -4.08
N CYS A 147 -13.37 6.11 -5.32
CA CYS A 147 -12.28 6.90 -5.90
C CYS A 147 -12.84 7.83 -6.97
N ALA A 148 -12.27 9.03 -7.07
CA ALA A 148 -12.61 9.98 -8.13
C ALA A 148 -11.39 10.81 -8.51
N GLU A 149 -11.35 11.20 -9.78
CA GLU A 149 -10.36 12.11 -10.32
C GLU A 149 -11.05 13.37 -10.80
N PHE A 150 -10.46 14.52 -10.51
CA PHE A 150 -11.06 15.81 -10.83
C PHE A 150 -10.23 16.55 -11.88
N LYS A 151 -10.90 17.09 -12.90
CA LYS A 151 -10.34 18.03 -13.87
C LYS A 151 -11.20 19.29 -13.90
N ASN A 152 -10.60 20.46 -13.65
CA ASN A 152 -11.31 21.74 -13.59
C ASN A 152 -12.54 21.71 -12.67
N ARG A 153 -12.40 21.13 -11.47
CA ARG A 153 -13.47 20.93 -10.46
C ARG A 153 -14.64 20.04 -10.91
N LYS A 154 -14.53 19.34 -12.03
CA LYS A 154 -15.49 18.32 -12.48
C LYS A 154 -14.90 16.93 -12.34
N ILE A 155 -15.75 15.95 -12.05
CA ILE A 155 -15.35 14.53 -12.04
C ILE A 155 -14.97 14.15 -13.47
N ALA A 156 -13.71 13.80 -13.66
CA ALA A 156 -13.16 13.30 -14.92
C ALA A 156 -13.25 11.78 -15.00
N TRP A 157 -13.18 11.11 -13.85
CA TRP A 157 -13.32 9.67 -13.70
C TRP A 157 -13.78 9.37 -12.27
N ASP A 158 -14.56 8.31 -12.11
CA ASP A 158 -14.91 7.73 -10.82
C ASP A 158 -14.86 6.20 -10.88
N GLY A 159 -14.59 5.59 -9.73
CA GLY A 159 -14.50 4.15 -9.59
C GLY A 159 -14.77 3.71 -8.17
N SER A 160 -15.05 2.41 -8.01
CA SER A 160 -15.23 1.82 -6.69
C SER A 160 -14.63 0.43 -6.64
N ILE A 161 -13.99 0.11 -5.53
CA ILE A 161 -13.39 -1.21 -5.32
C ILE A 161 -13.47 -1.61 -3.85
N THR A 162 -13.86 -2.85 -3.61
CA THR A 162 -13.80 -3.47 -2.28
C THR A 162 -12.52 -4.29 -2.18
N LEU A 163 -11.68 -3.96 -1.20
CA LEU A 163 -10.46 -4.68 -0.87
C LEU A 163 -10.68 -5.42 0.43
N LEU A 164 -10.50 -6.75 0.40
CA LEU A 164 -10.49 -7.54 1.62
C LEU A 164 -9.17 -7.37 2.34
N GLU A 165 -9.13 -7.80 3.60
CA GLU A 165 -7.91 -7.81 4.42
C GLU A 165 -6.71 -8.40 3.66
N ALA A 166 -6.88 -9.54 2.99
CA ALA A 166 -5.82 -10.18 2.22
C ALA A 166 -5.34 -9.35 1.02
N ASP A 167 -6.23 -8.57 0.39
CA ASP A 167 -5.87 -7.66 -0.71
C ASP A 167 -5.06 -6.48 -0.18
N LEU A 168 -5.53 -5.84 0.91
CA LEU A 168 -4.84 -4.73 1.58
C LEU A 168 -3.43 -5.14 2.02
N ARG A 169 -3.33 -6.32 2.64
CA ARG A 169 -2.06 -6.92 3.06
C ARG A 169 -1.13 -7.15 1.89
N ARG A 170 -1.60 -7.85 0.85
CA ARG A 170 -0.80 -8.15 -0.34
C ARG A 170 -0.26 -6.90 -1.02
N ILE A 171 -1.13 -5.91 -1.26
CA ILE A 171 -0.74 -4.65 -1.90
C ILE A 171 0.22 -3.86 -1.01
N GLY A 172 -0.08 -3.73 0.28
CA GLY A 172 0.76 -3.01 1.24
C GLY A 172 2.15 -3.61 1.37
N ILE A 173 2.25 -4.94 1.52
CA ILE A 173 3.53 -5.65 1.57
C ILE A 173 4.33 -5.41 0.31
N GLN A 174 3.69 -5.59 -0.85
CA GLN A 174 4.36 -5.51 -2.13
C GLN A 174 4.85 -4.09 -2.44
N LEU A 175 4.04 -3.08 -2.14
CA LEU A 175 4.41 -1.68 -2.31
C LEU A 175 5.58 -1.30 -1.40
N ALA A 176 5.51 -1.67 -0.12
CA ALA A 176 6.60 -1.44 0.83
C ALA A 176 7.89 -2.14 0.39
N LYS A 177 7.80 -3.39 -0.08
CA LYS A 177 8.95 -4.15 -0.56
C LYS A 177 9.61 -3.46 -1.75
N LEU A 178 8.85 -3.09 -2.77
CA LEU A 178 9.36 -2.39 -3.95
C LEU A 178 10.05 -1.07 -3.58
N TYR A 179 9.45 -0.31 -2.66
CA TYR A 179 10.02 0.93 -2.16
C TYR A 179 11.32 0.70 -1.39
N CYS A 180 11.32 -0.21 -0.41
CA CYS A 180 12.51 -0.51 0.38
C CYS A 180 13.64 -1.06 -0.51
N ASP A 181 13.35 -1.92 -1.48
CA ASP A 181 14.36 -2.44 -2.41
C ASP A 181 14.95 -1.30 -3.26
N ALA A 182 14.12 -0.41 -3.80
CA ALA A 182 14.61 0.74 -4.58
C ALA A 182 15.52 1.67 -3.76
N ILE A 183 15.12 2.02 -2.53
CA ILE A 183 15.84 3.00 -1.70
C ILE A 183 17.03 2.38 -0.94
N ARG A 184 16.97 1.11 -0.52
CA ARG A 184 18.09 0.46 0.16
C ARG A 184 19.31 0.31 -0.76
N HIS A 185 19.09 0.15 -2.07
CA HIS A 185 20.18 0.01 -3.03
C HIS A 185 20.75 1.33 -3.53
N SER A 186 20.20 2.47 -3.10
CA SER A 186 20.68 3.79 -3.50
C SER A 186 22.06 4.11 -2.91
N GLU A 187 22.45 3.56 -1.76
CA GLU A 187 23.77 3.85 -1.16
C GLU A 187 24.55 2.59 -0.74
N PRO A 188 25.88 2.52 -0.99
CA PRO A 188 26.69 1.33 -0.67
C PRO A 188 26.70 0.96 0.82
N HIS A 189 26.70 1.93 1.73
CA HIS A 189 26.77 1.70 3.18
C HIS A 189 25.46 1.17 3.78
N ARG A 190 24.33 1.32 3.08
CA ARG A 190 23.03 0.74 3.47
C ARG A 190 22.93 -0.76 3.15
N ARG A 191 23.97 -1.33 2.53
CA ARG A 191 24.10 -2.77 2.23
C ARG A 191 24.67 -3.58 3.40
N ASP A 192 25.22 -2.93 4.42
CA ASP A 192 25.82 -3.61 5.56
C ASP A 192 24.74 -4.40 6.32
N GLY A 193 24.85 -5.73 6.25
CA GLY A 193 23.86 -6.70 6.75
C GLY A 193 23.55 -6.60 8.24
N HIS A 194 24.35 -5.84 9.00
CA HIS A 194 24.09 -5.58 10.42
C HIS A 194 22.75 -4.87 10.65
N PHE A 195 22.36 -3.91 9.80
CA PHE A 195 21.11 -3.16 9.99
C PHE A 195 19.88 -3.86 9.43
N GLY A 196 20.02 -4.60 8.33
CA GLY A 196 18.95 -5.47 7.83
C GLY A 196 18.54 -6.51 8.88
N ASN A 197 19.51 -7.00 9.65
CA ASN A 197 19.29 -7.89 10.78
C ASN A 197 18.74 -7.14 12.00
N ASP A 198 19.24 -5.95 12.34
CA ASP A 198 18.71 -5.16 13.48
C ASP A 198 17.24 -4.76 13.27
N ALA A 199 16.85 -4.32 12.07
CA ALA A 199 15.47 -4.01 11.73
C ALA A 199 14.54 -5.23 11.79
N ALA A 200 15.08 -6.43 11.57
CA ALA A 200 14.37 -7.70 11.69
C ALA A 200 14.43 -8.32 13.11
N SER A 201 15.35 -7.86 13.97
CA SER A 201 15.63 -8.49 15.28
C SER A 201 14.93 -7.86 16.48
N ILE A 202 14.23 -6.73 16.31
CA ILE A 202 13.38 -6.16 17.37
C ILE A 202 12.09 -6.99 17.45
N LYS A 203 12.21 -8.22 17.96
CA LYS A 203 11.08 -8.93 18.54
C LYS A 203 10.77 -8.26 19.85
N GLU A 204 9.52 -7.86 20.06
CA GLU A 204 9.05 -7.38 21.36
C GLU A 204 9.49 -8.36 22.44
N VAL A 205 10.21 -7.84 23.44
CA VAL A 205 10.29 -8.49 24.74
C VAL A 205 8.91 -8.30 25.35
N ALA A 206 8.00 -9.22 25.06
CA ALA A 206 6.71 -9.30 25.73
C ALA A 206 6.98 -9.54 27.22
N ALA A 207 6.65 -8.54 28.04
CA ALA A 207 6.57 -8.63 29.49
C ALA A 207 5.15 -9.01 29.90
#